data_AF-A0A535I1X9-F1
#
_entry.id   AF-A0A535I1X9-F1
#
_cell.length_a   1.000
_cell.length_b   1.000
_cell.length_c   1.000
_cell.angle_alpha   90.00
_cell.angle_beta   90.00
_cell.angle_gamma   90.00
#
_symmetry.space_group_name_H-M   'P 1'
#
loop_
_entity.id
_entity.type
_entity.pdbx_description
1 polymer ?
#
loop_
_entity_poly.entity_id
_entity_poly.type
_entity_poly.pdbx_seq_one_letter_code
_entity_poly.pdbx_strand_id
1 'polypeptide(L)'
;MSIAREIEDIARDLIKHQHDHPPVRDLNREVERRLTFADRVADDFARLVGSWIFVLVQVGIMVVWVGLNALNLIHPWDKYPFLFLNFILSLEAALWVSVVLMALNRFADRDRLRAQHDYELDVKAEEELKALMNHLMHQDEILLQIVNRLDRGDREMKRLARRLEQVLESNTEPPAPKPTEAERPPISVPAP
;
A
#
# COMPACT_ATOMS: atom_id res chain seq x y z
N MET A 1 -8.18 0.14 41.43
CA MET A 1 -6.76 -0.18 41.13
C MET A 1 -6.57 -1.23 40.02
N SER A 2 -7.55 -2.08 39.70
CA SER A 2 -7.40 -3.08 38.61
C SER A 2 -7.54 -2.47 37.21
N ILE A 3 -8.59 -1.67 37.00
CA ILE A 3 -8.95 -1.09 35.69
C ILE A 3 -7.85 -0.16 35.13
N ALA A 4 -7.18 0.60 35.99
CA ALA A 4 -6.06 1.46 35.57
C ALA A 4 -4.87 0.65 35.03
N ARG A 5 -4.63 -0.55 35.58
CA ARG A 5 -3.53 -1.43 35.13
C ARG A 5 -3.89 -2.12 33.81
N GLU A 6 -5.15 -2.53 33.63
CA GLU A 6 -5.62 -3.08 32.35
C GLU A 6 -5.54 -2.07 31.21
N ILE A 7 -5.91 -0.81 31.45
CA ILE A 7 -5.79 0.26 30.44
C ILE A 7 -4.32 0.51 30.09
N GLU A 8 -3.44 0.49 31.10
CA GLU A 8 -2.02 0.68 30.89
C GLU A 8 -1.39 -0.50 30.14
N ASP A 9 -1.81 -1.74 30.40
CA ASP A 9 -1.34 -2.93 29.69
C ASP A 9 -1.84 -2.96 28.24
N ILE A 10 -3.10 -2.58 27.98
CA ILE A 10 -3.64 -2.45 26.62
C ILE A 10 -2.91 -1.34 25.85
N ALA A 11 -2.67 -0.19 26.48
CA ALA A 11 -1.90 0.89 25.85
C ALA A 11 -0.45 0.46 25.55
N ARG A 12 0.17 -0.32 26.45
CA ARG A 12 1.53 -0.84 26.27
C ARG A 12 1.60 -1.87 25.14
N ASP A 13 0.56 -2.67 24.96
CA ASP A 13 0.47 -3.67 23.88
C ASP A 13 0.17 -3.02 22.52
N LEU A 14 -0.58 -1.91 22.51
CA LEU A 14 -0.87 -1.12 21.31
C LEU A 14 0.37 -0.36 20.80
N ILE A 15 1.20 0.19 21.70
CA ILE A 15 2.48 0.82 21.36
C ILE A 15 3.46 -0.20 20.77
N LYS A 16 3.34 -1.49 21.16
CA LYS A 16 4.20 -2.57 20.67
C LYS A 16 4.01 -2.90 19.18
N HIS A 17 2.89 -2.46 18.59
CA HIS A 17 2.55 -2.66 17.17
C HIS A 17 2.81 -1.41 16.32
N GLN A 18 3.56 -0.43 16.84
CA GLN A 18 4.08 0.67 16.02
C GLN A 18 5.05 0.08 14.99
N HIS A 19 4.56 -0.13 13.77
CA HIS A 19 5.37 -0.56 12.64
C HIS A 19 6.46 0.47 12.38
N ASP A 20 7.68 0.10 12.75
CA ASP A 20 8.88 0.88 12.49
C ASP A 20 9.17 0.76 10.98
N HIS A 21 8.66 1.72 10.20
CA HIS A 21 9.02 1.77 8.79
C HIS A 21 10.49 2.14 8.71
N PRO A 22 11.35 1.29 8.11
CA PRO A 22 12.74 1.68 7.89
C PRO A 22 12.77 3.01 7.13
N PRO A 23 13.65 3.96 7.51
CA PRO A 23 13.68 5.28 6.92
C PRO A 23 13.76 5.14 5.40
N VAL A 24 12.89 5.88 4.68
CA VAL A 24 12.82 5.87 3.22
C VAL A 24 14.23 6.09 2.70
N ARG A 25 14.82 5.04 2.10
CA ARG A 25 16.20 5.06 1.64
C ARG A 25 16.26 6.00 0.44
N ASP A 26 16.78 7.20 0.68
CA ASP A 26 16.88 8.24 -0.33
C ASP A 26 18.02 7.91 -1.31
N LEU A 27 17.69 7.11 -2.33
CA LEU A 27 18.59 6.64 -3.39
C LEU A 27 19.33 7.80 -4.10
N ASN A 28 18.74 9.01 -4.13
CA ASN A 28 19.40 10.19 -4.68
C ASN A 28 20.69 10.53 -3.93
N ARG A 29 20.73 10.36 -2.60
CA ARG A 29 21.90 10.67 -1.78
C ARG A 29 23.05 9.68 -1.95
N GLU A 30 22.76 8.41 -2.24
CA GLU A 30 23.79 7.39 -2.49
C GLU A 30 24.41 7.54 -3.89
N VAL A 31 23.60 7.92 -4.88
CA VAL A 31 24.08 8.27 -6.23
C VAL A 31 24.92 9.56 -6.19
N GLU A 32 24.53 10.56 -5.40
CA GLU A 32 25.30 11.81 -5.24
C GLU A 32 26.70 11.61 -4.65
N ARG A 33 26.87 10.63 -3.74
CA ARG A 33 28.18 10.35 -3.10
C ARG A 33 29.22 9.74 -4.04
N ARG A 34 28.83 9.30 -5.25
CA ARG A 34 29.72 8.72 -6.26
C ARG A 34 29.83 9.54 -7.54
N LEU A 35 29.40 10.81 -7.52
CA LEU A 35 29.49 11.66 -8.70
C LEU A 35 30.96 11.95 -9.03
N THR A 36 31.37 11.47 -10.20
CA THR A 36 32.68 11.78 -10.79
C THR A 36 32.66 13.25 -11.25
N PHE A 37 33.84 13.87 -11.46
CA PHE A 37 33.91 15.24 -12.00
C PHE A 37 33.09 15.40 -13.30
N ALA A 38 33.08 14.37 -14.15
CA ALA A 38 32.28 14.30 -15.36
C ALA A 38 30.76 14.36 -15.09
N ASP A 39 30.27 13.76 -14.00
CA ASP A 39 28.85 13.76 -13.67
C ASP A 39 28.37 15.14 -13.22
N ARG A 40 29.22 15.89 -12.50
CA ARG A 40 28.93 17.26 -12.10
C ARG A 40 28.87 18.20 -13.31
N VAL A 41 29.81 18.06 -14.24
CA VAL A 41 29.79 18.83 -15.51
C VAL A 41 28.56 18.46 -16.34
N ALA A 42 28.17 17.19 -16.39
CA ALA A 42 26.97 16.75 -17.09
C ALA A 42 25.68 17.33 -16.47
N ASP A 43 25.60 17.46 -15.14
CA ASP A 43 24.44 18.03 -14.47
C ASP A 43 24.34 19.56 -14.65
N ASP A 44 25.46 20.26 -14.69
CA ASP A 44 25.49 21.68 -15.02
C ASP A 44 25.14 21.93 -16.50
N PHE A 45 25.65 21.07 -17.39
CA PHE A 45 25.33 21.10 -18.80
C PHE A 45 23.85 20.78 -19.08
N ALA A 46 23.28 19.78 -18.42
CA ALA A 46 21.86 19.44 -18.53
C ALA A 46 20.95 20.60 -18.08
N ARG A 47 21.35 21.33 -17.02
CA ARG A 47 20.64 22.53 -16.56
C ARG A 47 20.72 23.68 -17.56
N LEU A 48 21.88 23.87 -18.20
CA LEU A 48 22.10 24.93 -19.18
C LEU A 48 21.33 24.65 -20.49
N VAL A 49 21.40 23.42 -20.99
CA VAL A 49 20.77 22.99 -22.25
C VAL A 49 19.26 22.78 -22.12
N GLY A 50 18.78 22.40 -20.94
CA GLY A 50 17.34 22.27 -20.66
C GLY A 50 16.59 23.61 -20.54
N SER A 51 17.29 24.74 -20.61
CA SER A 51 16.68 26.07 -20.53
C SER A 51 16.19 26.57 -21.88
N TRP A 52 14.95 27.04 -21.94
CA TRP A 52 14.38 27.70 -23.12
C TRP A 52 15.16 28.94 -23.56
N ILE A 53 15.88 29.60 -22.64
CA ILE A 53 16.69 30.78 -22.93
C ILE A 53 17.89 30.40 -23.82
N PHE A 54 18.50 29.23 -23.59
CA PHE A 54 19.64 28.77 -24.39
C PHE A 54 19.26 28.60 -25.87
N VAL A 55 18.11 27.98 -26.13
CA VAL A 55 17.58 27.80 -27.49
C VAL A 55 17.35 29.15 -28.18
N LEU A 56 16.77 30.13 -27.47
CA LEU A 56 16.52 31.46 -28.01
C LEU A 56 17.82 32.21 -28.33
N VAL A 57 18.85 32.10 -27.48
CA VAL A 57 20.16 32.69 -27.73
C VAL A 57 20.81 32.09 -28.98
N GLN A 58 20.79 30.76 -29.13
CA GLN A 58 21.35 30.07 -30.30
C GLN A 58 20.67 30.51 -31.60
N VAL A 59 19.33 30.57 -31.61
CA VAL A 59 18.56 31.06 -32.76
C VAL A 59 18.88 32.54 -33.03
N GLY A 60 19.00 33.36 -31.98
CA GLY A 60 19.39 34.77 -32.09
C GLY A 60 20.75 34.96 -32.75
N ILE A 61 21.77 34.19 -32.33
CA ILE A 61 23.10 34.20 -32.95
C ILE A 61 23.01 33.85 -34.44
N MET A 62 22.23 32.82 -34.79
CA MET A 62 22.04 32.42 -36.18
C MET A 62 21.36 33.51 -37.02
N VAL A 63 20.31 34.14 -36.50
CA VAL A 63 19.62 35.26 -37.17
C VAL A 63 20.55 36.46 -37.35
N VAL A 64 21.34 36.79 -36.33
CA VAL A 64 22.32 37.88 -36.40
C VAL A 64 23.39 37.56 -37.45
N TRP A 65 23.91 36.33 -37.49
CA TRP A 65 24.91 35.92 -38.47
C TRP A 65 24.40 36.02 -39.91
N VAL A 66 23.20 35.47 -40.16
CA VAL A 66 22.54 35.53 -41.47
C VAL A 66 22.23 36.98 -41.82
N GLY A 67 21.72 37.78 -40.89
CA GLY A 67 21.42 39.20 -41.11
C GLY A 67 22.65 40.02 -41.48
N LEU A 68 23.77 39.86 -40.76
CA LEU A 68 25.02 40.56 -41.03
C LEU A 68 25.60 40.23 -42.42
N ASN A 69 25.55 38.95 -42.83
CA ASN A 69 26.09 38.49 -44.10
C ASN A 69 25.13 38.69 -45.30
N ALA A 70 23.83 38.51 -45.11
CA ALA A 70 22.82 38.64 -46.18
C ALA A 70 22.53 40.09 -46.54
N LEU A 71 22.50 40.99 -45.55
CA LEU A 71 22.27 42.43 -45.76
C LEU A 71 23.55 43.18 -46.16
N ASN A 72 24.66 42.47 -46.33
CA ASN A 72 25.94 43.04 -46.74
C ASN A 72 26.41 44.19 -45.81
N LEU A 73 26.06 44.10 -44.52
CA LEU A 73 26.33 45.11 -43.50
C LEU A 73 27.84 45.21 -43.17
N ILE A 74 28.55 44.10 -43.38
CA ILE A 74 30.01 43.96 -43.31
C ILE A 74 30.43 43.31 -44.64
N HIS A 75 31.69 43.46 -45.06
CA HIS A 75 32.21 42.77 -46.24
C HIS A 75 31.81 41.28 -46.20
N PRO A 76 31.00 40.79 -47.17
CA PRO A 76 30.31 39.51 -47.06
C PRO A 76 31.33 38.37 -47.19
N TRP A 77 31.65 37.76 -46.05
CA TRP A 77 32.64 36.71 -45.89
C TRP A 77 32.00 35.32 -45.98
N ASP A 78 30.68 35.21 -45.72
CA ASP A 78 29.88 34.01 -45.92
C ASP A 78 28.65 34.30 -46.80
N LYS A 79 28.85 34.28 -48.13
CA LYS A 79 27.77 34.55 -49.11
C LYS A 79 26.81 33.36 -49.19
N TYR A 80 25.54 33.65 -49.48
CA TYR A 80 24.55 32.61 -49.80
C TYR A 80 25.12 31.66 -50.86
N PRO A 81 25.18 30.33 -50.61
CA PRO A 81 24.39 29.52 -49.66
C PRO A 81 24.95 29.29 -48.24
N PHE A 82 25.78 30.18 -47.69
CA PHE A 82 26.35 30.13 -46.33
C PHE A 82 27.15 28.86 -46.02
N LEU A 83 28.27 28.67 -46.71
CA LEU A 83 29.08 27.45 -46.59
C LEU A 83 29.70 27.30 -45.20
N PHE A 84 30.16 28.40 -44.59
CA PHE A 84 30.80 28.35 -43.27
C PHE A 84 29.80 28.10 -42.15
N LEU A 85 28.65 28.78 -42.19
CA LEU A 85 27.57 28.53 -41.24
C LEU A 85 27.12 27.07 -41.29
N ASN A 86 26.87 26.54 -42.48
CA ASN A 86 26.46 25.14 -42.66
C ASN A 86 27.52 24.15 -42.15
N PHE A 87 28.81 24.43 -42.35
CA PHE A 87 29.89 23.61 -41.82
C PHE A 87 29.87 23.59 -40.28
N ILE A 88 29.78 24.75 -39.64
CA ILE A 88 29.76 24.87 -38.17
C ILE A 88 28.54 24.16 -37.60
N LEU A 89 27.34 24.39 -38.17
CA LEU A 89 26.10 23.76 -37.71
C LEU A 89 26.14 22.24 -37.84
N SER A 90 26.76 21.72 -38.91
CA SER A 90 26.92 20.26 -39.10
C SER A 90 27.85 19.65 -38.05
N LEU A 91 28.95 20.33 -37.74
CA LEU A 91 29.86 19.91 -36.67
C LEU A 91 29.17 19.98 -35.30
N GLU A 92 28.42 21.04 -35.06
CA GLU A 92 27.66 21.24 -33.82
C GLU A 92 26.62 20.13 -33.63
N ALA A 93 25.86 19.80 -34.67
CA ALA A 93 24.87 18.73 -34.64
C ALA A 93 25.51 17.36 -34.31
N ALA A 94 26.68 17.06 -34.88
CA ALA A 94 27.39 15.82 -34.56
C ALA A 94 27.80 15.75 -33.09
N LEU A 95 28.30 16.86 -32.51
CA LEU A 95 28.61 16.95 -31.08
C LEU A 95 27.35 16.77 -30.22
N TRP A 96 26.24 17.41 -30.61
CA TRP A 96 24.96 17.27 -29.92
C TRP A 96 24.47 15.83 -29.89
N VAL A 97 24.58 15.09 -31.00
CA VAL A 97 24.18 13.68 -31.06
C VAL A 97 24.95 12.84 -30.04
N SER A 98 26.27 13.00 -29.93
CA SER A 98 27.06 12.25 -28.95
C SER A 98 26.66 12.56 -27.50
N VAL A 99 26.43 13.84 -27.20
CA VAL A 99 26.00 14.27 -25.86
C VAL A 99 24.60 13.75 -25.54
N VAL A 100 23.68 13.82 -26.49
CA VAL A 100 22.32 13.28 -26.34
C VAL A 100 22.35 11.78 -26.13
N LEU A 101 23.17 11.03 -26.88
CA LEU A 101 23.31 9.58 -26.69
C LEU A 101 23.85 9.23 -25.30
N MET A 102 24.82 9.98 -24.80
CA MET A 102 25.33 9.81 -23.44
C MET A 102 24.24 10.12 -22.38
N ALA A 103 23.45 11.17 -22.58
CA ALA A 103 22.33 11.50 -21.71
C ALA A 103 21.25 10.41 -21.75
N LEU A 104 20.89 9.90 -22.92
CA LEU A 104 19.93 8.81 -23.10
C LEU A 104 20.38 7.53 -22.39
N ASN A 105 21.65 7.15 -22.50
CA ASN A 105 22.17 5.98 -21.79
C ASN A 105 22.05 6.14 -20.27
N ARG A 106 22.37 7.33 -19.75
CA ARG A 106 22.23 7.66 -18.32
C ARG A 106 20.76 7.68 -17.85
N PHE A 107 19.83 8.12 -18.71
CA PHE A 107 18.40 8.05 -18.40
C PHE A 107 17.91 6.60 -18.35
N ALA A 108 18.32 5.76 -19.31
CA ALA A 108 17.96 4.34 -19.33
C ALA A 108 18.48 3.57 -18.11
N ASP A 109 19.72 3.84 -17.68
CA ASP A 109 20.29 3.23 -16.48
C ASP A 109 19.51 3.63 -15.21
N ARG A 110 19.17 4.91 -15.07
CA ARG A 110 18.34 5.41 -13.96
C ARG A 110 16.93 4.83 -13.98
N ASP A 111 16.34 4.72 -15.16
CA ASP A 111 15.00 4.17 -15.36
C ASP A 111 14.96 2.68 -14.97
N ARG A 112 15.98 1.90 -15.36
CA ARG A 112 16.11 0.50 -14.98
C ARG A 112 16.21 0.31 -13.46
N LEU A 113 16.99 1.15 -12.78
CA LEU A 113 17.12 1.10 -11.32
C LEU A 113 15.80 1.45 -10.62
N ARG A 114 15.07 2.46 -11.11
CA ARG A 114 13.75 2.82 -10.59
C ARG A 114 12.75 1.68 -10.77
N ALA A 115 12.70 1.09 -11.96
CA ALA A 115 11.82 -0.04 -12.24
C ALA A 115 12.09 -1.26 -11.36
N GLN A 116 13.36 -1.56 -11.06
CA GLN A 116 13.71 -2.65 -10.14
C GLN A 116 13.23 -2.37 -8.70
N HIS A 117 13.41 -1.13 -8.23
CA HIS A 117 12.97 -0.75 -6.90
C HIS A 117 11.44 -0.70 -6.77
N ASP A 118 10.75 -0.18 -7.79
CA ASP A 118 9.29 -0.15 -7.82
C ASP A 118 8.72 -1.58 -7.82
N TYR A 119 9.35 -2.50 -8.55
CA TYR A 119 9.01 -3.93 -8.49
C TYR A 119 9.17 -4.53 -7.10
N GLU A 120 10.27 -4.24 -6.40
CA GLU A 120 10.49 -4.72 -5.02
C GLU A 120 9.44 -4.16 -4.05
N LEU A 121 9.08 -2.88 -4.19
CA LEU A 121 8.01 -2.27 -3.39
C LEU A 121 6.65 -2.91 -3.67
N ASP A 122 6.32 -3.16 -4.94
CA ASP A 122 5.06 -3.79 -5.34
C ASP A 122 4.94 -5.21 -4.76
N VAL A 123 6.00 -6.02 -4.83
CA VAL A 123 6.02 -7.36 -4.23
C VAL A 123 5.82 -7.28 -2.72
N LYS A 124 6.50 -6.36 -2.04
CA LYS A 124 6.34 -6.17 -0.60
C LYS A 124 4.93 -5.70 -0.23
N ALA A 125 4.35 -4.79 -1.01
CA ALA A 125 2.98 -4.34 -0.83
C ALA A 125 1.98 -5.48 -1.04
N GLU A 126 2.23 -6.38 -2.01
CA GLU A 126 1.42 -7.57 -2.22
C GLU A 126 1.48 -8.52 -1.00
N GLU A 127 2.65 -8.72 -0.40
CA GLU A 127 2.82 -9.51 0.83
C GLU A 127 2.07 -8.90 2.02
N GLU A 128 2.20 -7.58 2.24
CA GLU A 128 1.48 -6.87 3.29
C GLU A 128 -0.04 -6.93 3.07
N LEU A 129 -0.51 -6.81 1.82
CA LEU A 129 -1.92 -6.98 1.47
C LEU A 129 -2.43 -8.39 1.76
N LYS A 130 -1.64 -9.43 1.44
CA LYS A 130 -1.98 -10.83 1.79
C LYS A 130 -2.05 -11.03 3.30
N ALA A 131 -1.13 -10.44 4.06
CA ALA A 131 -1.15 -10.49 5.51
C ALA A 131 -2.42 -9.84 6.09
N LEU A 132 -2.80 -8.66 5.57
CA LEU A 132 -4.04 -7.98 5.95
C LEU A 132 -5.28 -8.84 5.62
N MET A 133 -5.33 -9.43 4.42
CA MET A 133 -6.42 -10.31 4.00
C MET A 133 -6.56 -11.52 4.94
N ASN A 134 -5.45 -12.15 5.30
CA ASN A 134 -5.44 -13.26 6.24
C ASN A 134 -5.95 -12.84 7.63
N HIS A 135 -5.56 -11.64 8.08
CA HIS A 135 -6.06 -11.11 9.35
C HIS A 135 -7.57 -10.84 9.32
N LEU A 136 -8.09 -10.28 8.23
CA LEU A 136 -9.53 -10.05 8.04
C LEU A 136 -10.32 -11.37 8.00
N MET A 137 -9.86 -12.37 7.25
CA MET A 137 -10.49 -13.69 7.24
C MET A 137 -10.52 -14.33 8.64
N HIS A 138 -9.45 -14.14 9.41
CA HIS A 138 -9.41 -14.62 10.79
C HIS A 138 -10.39 -13.87 11.71
N GLN A 139 -10.53 -12.55 11.54
CA GLN A 139 -11.54 -11.76 12.25
C GLN A 139 -12.96 -12.22 11.92
N ASP A 140 -13.25 -12.49 10.64
CA ASP A 140 -14.55 -13.02 10.21
C ASP A 140 -14.87 -14.37 10.86
N GLU A 141 -13.87 -15.26 10.98
CA GLU A 141 -14.05 -16.55 11.65
C GLU A 141 -14.35 -16.37 13.15
N ILE A 142 -13.65 -15.47 13.84
CA ILE A 142 -13.93 -15.14 15.24
C ILE A 142 -15.35 -14.57 15.39
N LEU A 143 -15.76 -13.65 14.51
CA LEU A 143 -17.10 -13.07 14.51
C LEU A 143 -18.18 -14.15 14.35
N LEU A 144 -17.99 -15.10 13.42
CA LEU A 144 -18.90 -16.22 13.25
C LEU A 144 -18.97 -17.12 14.48
N GLN A 145 -17.84 -17.36 15.16
CA GLN A 145 -17.83 -18.12 16.42
C GLN A 145 -18.60 -17.40 17.52
N ILE A 146 -18.44 -16.07 17.66
CA ILE A 146 -19.16 -15.25 18.63
C ILE A 146 -20.67 -15.32 18.36
N VAL A 147 -21.09 -15.10 17.11
CA VAL A 147 -22.51 -15.18 16.71
C VAL A 147 -23.09 -16.55 17.05
N ASN A 148 -22.39 -17.64 16.73
CA ASN A 148 -22.83 -19.00 17.06
C ASN A 148 -22.87 -19.29 18.58
N ARG A 149 -22.05 -18.63 19.40
CA ARG A 149 -22.13 -18.71 20.86
C ARG A 149 -23.33 -17.95 21.40
N LEU A 150 -23.60 -16.74 20.89
CA LEU A 150 -24.80 -15.98 21.27
C LEU A 150 -26.08 -16.75 20.93
N ASP A 151 -26.17 -17.34 19.74
CA ASP A 151 -27.36 -18.09 19.29
C ASP A 151 -27.56 -19.40 20.09
N ARG A 152 -26.47 -19.99 20.62
CA ARG A 152 -26.58 -21.10 21.60
C ARG A 152 -27.07 -20.61 22.96
N GLY A 153 -26.51 -19.51 23.46
CA GLY A 153 -26.92 -18.92 24.74
C GLY A 153 -28.41 -18.54 24.76
N ASP A 154 -28.92 -17.93 23.68
CA ASP A 154 -30.34 -17.58 23.57
C ASP A 154 -31.26 -18.81 23.60
N ARG A 155 -30.86 -19.90 22.91
CA ARG A 155 -31.59 -21.16 22.93
C ARG A 155 -31.60 -21.83 24.31
N GLU A 156 -30.49 -21.78 25.04
CA GLU A 156 -30.42 -22.31 26.41
C GLU A 156 -31.30 -21.50 27.37
N MET A 157 -31.26 -20.17 27.27
CA MET A 157 -32.07 -19.27 28.09
C MET A 157 -33.57 -19.53 27.88
N LYS A 158 -34.00 -19.70 26.61
CA LYS A 158 -35.38 -20.10 26.26
C LYS A 158 -35.77 -21.47 26.81
N ARG A 159 -34.85 -22.43 26.90
CA ARG A 159 -35.12 -23.75 27.49
C ARG A 159 -35.28 -23.67 29.00
N LEU A 160 -34.42 -22.91 29.67
CA LEU A 160 -34.51 -22.70 31.12
C LEU A 160 -35.81 -21.99 31.49
N ALA A 161 -36.21 -20.96 30.73
CA ALA A 161 -37.50 -20.29 30.91
C ALA A 161 -38.68 -21.27 30.83
N ARG A 162 -38.73 -22.13 29.79
CA ARG A 162 -39.79 -23.15 29.65
C ARG A 162 -39.80 -24.17 30.79
N ARG A 163 -38.62 -24.58 31.28
CA ARG A 163 -38.53 -25.52 32.42
C ARG A 163 -39.04 -24.88 33.72
N LEU A 164 -38.71 -23.62 33.97
CA LEU A 164 -39.21 -22.88 35.12
C LEU A 164 -40.73 -22.75 35.06
N GLU A 165 -41.27 -22.43 33.88
CA GLU A 165 -42.72 -22.35 33.64
C GLU A 165 -43.40 -23.70 33.92
N GLN A 166 -42.84 -24.80 33.42
CA GLN A 166 -43.36 -26.16 33.68
C GLN A 166 -43.29 -26.54 35.18
N VAL A 167 -42.23 -26.16 35.89
CA VAL A 167 -42.10 -26.42 37.33
C VAL A 167 -43.11 -25.58 38.12
N LEU A 168 -43.29 -24.32 37.76
CA LEU A 168 -44.33 -23.45 38.32
C LEU A 168 -45.72 -24.05 38.11
N GLU A 169 -46.06 -24.52 36.91
CA GLU A 169 -47.33 -25.21 36.63
C GLU A 169 -47.49 -26.47 37.50
N SER A 170 -46.45 -27.31 37.59
CA SER A 170 -46.50 -28.54 38.39
C SER A 170 -46.67 -28.32 39.91
N ASN A 171 -46.16 -27.20 40.44
CA ASN A 171 -46.32 -26.83 41.85
C ASN A 171 -47.67 -26.14 42.16
N THR A 172 -48.45 -25.82 41.14
CA THR A 172 -49.77 -25.18 41.29
C THR A 172 -50.90 -26.22 41.37
N GLU A 173 -50.62 -27.51 41.15
CA GLU A 173 -51.60 -28.59 41.22
C GLU A 173 -51.56 -29.28 42.61
N PRO A 174 -52.66 -29.33 43.40
CA PRO A 174 -52.65 -29.79 44.79
C PRO A 174 -52.42 -31.32 44.90
N PRO A 175 -51.80 -31.82 45.98
CA PRO A 175 -51.38 -33.21 46.09
C PRO A 175 -52.60 -34.14 46.16
N ALA A 176 -52.70 -35.07 45.21
CA ALA A 176 -53.72 -36.12 45.21
C ALA A 176 -53.56 -37.04 46.44
N PRO A 177 -54.69 -37.49 47.06
CA PRO A 177 -54.66 -38.21 48.32
C PRO A 177 -54.03 -39.61 48.19
N LYS A 178 -53.27 -40.02 49.22
CA LYS A 178 -52.62 -41.34 49.33
C LYS A 178 -53.67 -42.48 49.29
N PRO A 179 -53.37 -43.65 48.70
CA PRO A 179 -54.32 -44.76 48.63
C PRO A 179 -54.53 -45.38 50.02
N THR A 180 -55.78 -45.34 50.50
CA THR A 180 -56.23 -46.03 51.72
C THR A 180 -56.29 -47.54 51.47
N GLU A 181 -55.71 -48.26 52.42
CA GLU A 181 -55.76 -49.69 52.63
C GLU A 181 -57.18 -50.17 53.00
N ALA A 182 -57.79 -51.04 52.16
CA ALA A 182 -58.89 -52.01 52.41
C ALA A 182 -59.41 -52.42 51.01
N GLU A 183 -59.66 -53.66 50.61
CA GLU A 183 -60.36 -54.74 51.29
C GLU A 183 -60.15 -56.03 50.44
N ARG A 184 -59.83 -57.19 51.03
CA ARG A 184 -59.70 -58.47 50.32
C ARG A 184 -61.07 -59.17 50.29
N PRO A 185 -61.54 -59.74 49.16
CA PRO A 185 -62.74 -60.58 49.15
C PRO A 185 -62.45 -62.02 49.64
N PRO A 186 -63.47 -62.75 50.13
CA PRO A 186 -63.28 -63.95 50.95
C PRO A 186 -62.98 -65.21 50.14
N ILE A 187 -62.26 -66.12 50.81
CA ILE A 187 -61.77 -67.42 50.33
C ILE A 187 -62.95 -68.39 50.19
N SER A 188 -63.17 -68.93 48.99
CA SER A 188 -64.07 -70.08 48.75
C SER A 188 -63.26 -71.39 48.83
N VAL A 189 -63.53 -72.17 49.87
CA VAL A 189 -63.03 -73.56 50.04
C VAL A 189 -63.97 -74.53 49.31
N PRO A 190 -63.48 -75.52 48.54
CA PRO A 190 -64.31 -76.62 48.07
C PRO A 190 -64.17 -77.84 49.00
N ALA A 191 -65.27 -78.54 49.27
CA ALA A 191 -65.26 -79.90 49.82
C ALA A 191 -66.63 -80.59 49.62
N PRO A 192 -66.71 -81.93 49.67
CA PRO A 192 -65.66 -82.95 49.52
C PRO A 192 -65.74 -83.73 48.19
#